data_AF-A0A662UVJ1-F1
#
_entry.id   AF-A0A662UVJ1-F1
#
_cell.length_a   1.000
_cell.length_b   1.000
_cell.length_c   1.000
_cell.angle_alpha   90.00
_cell.angle_beta   90.00
_cell.angle_gamma   90.00
#
_symmetry.space_group_name_H-M   'P 1'
#
loop_
_entity.id
_entity.type
_entity.pdbx_description
1 polymer ?
#
loop_
_entity_poly.entity_id
_entity_poly.type
_entity_poly.pdbx_seq_one_letter_code
_entity_poly.pdbx_strand_id
1 'polypeptide(L)' 'MHPSLYKALLTIALTFIFLAGLVLPFQRTGSAEFVVSIFSIILLLIFIILITIEYRIQMKAALSVRE' A
#
# COMPACT_ATOMS: atom_id res chain seq x y z
N MET A 1 -12.80 7.51 -8.11
CA MET A 1 -12.22 8.13 -6.88
C MET A 1 -11.49 9.41 -7.24
N HIS A 2 -11.49 10.42 -6.36
CA HIS A 2 -10.74 11.66 -6.64
C HIS A 2 -9.22 11.38 -6.65
N PRO A 3 -8.42 11.95 -7.59
CA PRO A 3 -6.99 11.69 -7.69
C PRO A 3 -6.19 11.96 -6.41
N SER A 4 -6.64 12.91 -5.59
CA SER A 4 -6.01 13.20 -4.29
C SER A 4 -6.15 12.05 -3.29
N LEU A 5 -7.25 11.30 -3.34
CA LEU A 5 -7.50 10.18 -2.44
C LEU A 5 -6.54 9.02 -2.74
N TYR A 6 -6.29 8.73 -4.02
CA TYR A 6 -5.29 7.74 -4.42
C TYR A 6 -3.90 8.06 -3.89
N LYS A 7 -3.48 9.33 -4.06
CA LYS A 7 -2.19 9.80 -3.56
C LYS A 7 -2.13 9.67 -2.04
N ALA A 8 -3.16 10.09 -1.32
CA ALA A 8 -3.21 9.98 0.14
C ALA A 8 -3.11 8.52 0.60
N LEU A 9 -3.88 7.60 0.00
CA LEU A 9 -3.87 6.18 0.35
C LEU A 9 -2.51 5.53 0.05
N LEU A 10 -1.89 5.85 -1.09
CA LEU A 10 -0.55 5.38 -1.43
C LEU A 10 0.50 5.93 -0.47
N THR A 11 0.46 7.22 -0.15
CA THR A 11 1.39 7.85 0.80
C THR A 11 1.27 7.18 2.17
N ILE A 12 0.05 7.01 2.69
CA ILE A 12 -0.19 6.36 3.98
C ILE A 12 0.36 4.93 3.99
N ALA A 13 0.05 4.13 2.95
CA ALA A 13 0.52 2.76 2.86
C ALA A 13 2.06 2.68 2.82
N LEU A 14 2.70 3.54 2.03
CA LEU A 14 4.15 3.61 1.95
C LEU A 14 4.79 4.06 3.27
N THR A 15 4.19 5.02 3.97
CA THR A 15 4.65 5.46 5.30
C THR A 15 4.61 4.31 6.30
N PHE A 16 3.52 3.52 6.33
CA PHE A 16 3.45 2.38 7.24
C PHE A 16 4.43 1.25 6.89
N ILE A 17 4.64 0.96 5.60
CA ILE A 17 5.67 0.01 5.17
C ILE A 17 7.06 0.49 5.61
N PHE A 18 7.35 1.78 5.42
CA PHE A 18 8.64 2.35 5.82
C PHE A 18 8.86 2.24 7.33
N LEU A 19 7.86 2.61 8.14
CA LEU A 19 7.95 2.50 9.60
C LEU A 19 8.09 1.05 10.07
N ALA A 20 7.33 0.12 9.50
CA ALA A 20 7.44 -1.30 9.82
C ALA A 20 8.82 -1.86 9.43
N GLY A 21 9.34 -1.47 8.25
CA GLY A 21 10.68 -1.82 7.80
C GLY A 21 11.80 -1.25 8.68
N LEU A 22 11.60 -0.03 9.20
CA LEU A 22 12.56 0.62 10.10
C LEU A 22 12.64 -0.09 11.46
N VAL A 23 11.51 -0.57 11.98
CA VAL A 23 11.45 -1.24 13.30
C VAL A 23 11.87 -2.71 13.22
N LEU A 24 11.67 -3.37 12.07
CA LEU A 24 11.99 -4.78 11.83
C LEU A 24 13.37 -5.27 12.34
N PRO A 25 14.50 -4.60 12.06
CA PRO A 25 15.82 -5.07 12.52
C PRO A 25 15.99 -5.00 14.04
N PHE A 26 15.15 -4.25 14.74
CA PHE A 26 15.18 -4.12 16.20
C PHE A 26 14.26 -5.13 16.90
N GLN A 27 13.44 -5.87 16.15
CA GLN A 27 12.54 -6.88 16.70
C GLN A 27 13.23 -8.25 16.80
N ARG A 28 12.93 -9.01 17.85
CA ARG A 28 13.41 -10.39 17.99
C ARG A 28 12.71 -11.29 16.96
N THR A 29 13.48 -12.03 16.18
CA THR A 29 12.92 -13.01 15.24
C THR A 29 12.10 -14.07 15.98
N GLY A 30 10.87 -14.31 15.53
CA GLY A 30 9.93 -15.23 16.16
C GLY A 30 9.09 -14.64 17.29
N SER A 31 9.30 -13.37 17.65
CA SER A 31 8.37 -12.64 18.53
C SER A 31 7.05 -12.34 17.82
N ALA A 32 5.98 -12.14 18.59
CA ALA A 32 4.67 -11.80 18.03
C ALA A 32 4.72 -10.49 17.23
N GLU A 33 5.49 -9.51 17.71
CA GLU A 33 5.66 -8.21 17.06
C GLU A 33 6.33 -8.32 15.69
N PHE A 34 7.34 -9.19 15.57
CA PHE A 34 8.02 -9.47 14.30
C PHE A 34 7.05 -10.07 13.29
N VAL A 35 6.29 -11.09 13.70
CA VAL A 35 5.32 -11.76 12.84
C VAL A 35 4.25 -10.79 12.35
N VAL A 36 3.68 -9.99 13.26
CA VAL A 36 2.67 -8.97 12.92
C VAL A 36 3.25 -7.93 11.95
N SER A 37 4.50 -7.51 12.12
CA SER A 37 5.14 -6.52 11.25
C SER A 37 5.31 -7.07 9.83
N ILE A 38 5.74 -8.33 9.69
CA ILE A 38 5.86 -9.00 8.39
C ILE A 38 4.50 -9.12 7.70
N PHE A 39 3.47 -9.62 8.41
CA PHE A 39 2.12 -9.72 7.84
C PHE A 39 1.55 -8.36 7.45
N SER A 40 1.80 -7.33 8.26
CA SER A 40 1.35 -5.97 7.96
C SER A 40 2.00 -5.43 6.68
N ILE A 41 3.31 -5.64 6.50
CA ILE A 41 4.01 -5.25 5.28
C ILE A 41 3.44 -5.98 4.06
N ILE A 42 3.24 -7.30 4.16
CA ILE A 42 2.66 -8.10 3.06
C ILE A 42 1.28 -7.57 2.68
N LEU A 43 0.42 -7.30 3.67
CA LEU A 43 -0.94 -6.81 3.44
C LEU A 43 -0.94 -5.41 2.81
N LEU A 44 -0.04 -4.51 3.25
CA LEU A 44 0.13 -3.19 2.66
C LEU A 44 0.65 -3.25 1.22
N LEU A 45 1.54 -4.19 0.90
CA LEU A 45 1.98 -4.40 -0.48
C LEU A 45 0.83 -4.87 -1.38
N ILE A 46 0.01 -5.81 -0.92
CA ILE A 46 -1.20 -6.23 -1.63
C ILE A 46 -2.15 -5.04 -1.84
N PHE A 47 -2.38 -4.23 -0.80
CA PHE A 47 -3.20 -3.04 -0.88
C PHE A 47 -2.69 -2.04 -1.94
N ILE A 48 -1.38 -1.77 -1.98
CA ILE A 48 -0.76 -0.90 -2.99
C ILE A 48 -1.00 -1.44 -4.41
N ILE A 49 -0.85 -2.76 -4.61
CA ILE A 49 -1.08 -3.40 -5.91
C ILE A 49 -2.54 -3.21 -6.33
N LEU A 50 -3.50 -3.51 -5.45
CA LEU A 50 -4.93 -3.38 -5.73
C LEU A 50 -5.32 -1.94 -6.08
N ILE A 51 -4.86 -0.97 -5.28
CA ILE A 51 -5.11 0.45 -5.55
C ILE A 51 -4.50 0.89 -6.89
N THR A 52 -3.30 0.41 -7.21
CA THR A 52 -2.64 0.74 -8.47
C THR A 52 -3.39 0.16 -9.67
N ILE A 53 -3.90 -1.06 -9.57
CA ILE A 53 -4.74 -1.68 -10.60
C ILE A 53 -6.04 -0.89 -10.78
N GLU A 54 -6.73 -0.59 -9.68
CA GLU A 54 -7.99 0.16 -9.69
C GLU A 54 -7.82 1.55 -10.33
N TYR A 55 -6.74 2.26 -9.98
CA TYR A 55 -6.41 3.55 -10.59
C TYR A 55 -6.21 3.43 -12.11
N ARG A 56 -5.49 2.40 -12.57
CA ARG A 56 -5.26 2.16 -14.01
C ARG A 56 -6.56 1.83 -14.74
N ILE A 57 -7.45 1.06 -14.13
CA ILE A 57 -8.77 0.73 -14.72
C ILE A 57 -9.61 2.01 -14.86
N GLN A 58 -9.70 2.83 -13.81
CA GLN A 58 -10.47 4.08 -13.84
C GLN A 58 -9.89 5.08 -14.85
N MET A 59 -8.57 5.19 -14.95
CA MET A 59 -7.93 6.07 -15.95
C MET A 59 -8.22 5.64 -17.39
N LYS A 60 -8.21 4.34 -17.68
CA LYS A 60 -8.55 3.82 -19.02
C LYS A 60 -10.02 4.09 -19.36
N ALA A 61 -10.94 3.84 -18.43
CA ALA A 61 -12.36 4.12 -18.61
C ALA A 61 -12.63 5.62 -18.82
N ALA A 62 -11.91 6.50 -18.13
CA ALA A 62 -12.04 7.95 -18.31
C ALA A 62 -11.55 8.44 -19.67
N LEU A 63 -10.59 7.74 -20.29
CA LEU A 63 -10.09 8.06 -21.64
C LEU A 63 -11.05 7.57 -22.73
N SER A 64 -11.63 6.38 -22.58
CA SER A 64 -12.56 5.82 -23.58
C SER A 64 -13.91 6.54 -23.69
N VAL A 65 -14.29 7.34 -22.68
CA VAL A 65 -15.51 8.18 -22.72
C VAL A 65 -15.28 9.51 -23.43
N ARG A 66 -14.01 9.88 -23.68
CA ARG A 66 -13.65 11.14 -24.35
C ARG A 66 -13.43 11.00 -25.86
N GLU A 67 -13.40 9.77 -26.37
CA GLU A 67 -13.38 9.44 -27.81
C GLU A 67 -14.80 9.24 -28.34
#